data_AF-A0A835D586-F1
#
_entry.id   AF-A0A835D586-F1
#
_cell.length_a   1.000
_cell.length_b   1.000
_cell.length_c   1.000
_cell.angle_alpha   90.00
_cell.angle_beta   90.00
_cell.angle_gamma   90.00
#
_symmetry.space_group_name_H-M   'P 1'
#
loop_
_entity.id
_entity.type
_entity.pdbx_description
1 polymer ?
#
loop_
_entity_poly.entity_id
_entity_poly.type
_entity_poly.pdbx_seq_one_letter_code
_entity_poly.pdbx_strand_id
1 'polypeptide(L)'
;MEAYSSELKNLAMNILERMAKALKMEAKEMRELFEEGWQAMRMNYYPPCPQPELVIGLTPHSDAVGLTFLLQLNEMEGLQIRKDGRWVPVKPLPDAFIVNIGDILEIESNGAYRSIHHRPTVNSVKERLSIATFLSPNLDGEIGQRLA
;
A
#
# COMPACT_ATOMS: atom_id res chain seq x y z
N MET A 1 -12.65 -14.34 1.45
CA MET A 1 -11.91 -13.34 0.63
C MET A 1 -12.84 -12.33 -0.01
N GLU A 2 -14.01 -12.71 -0.53
CA GLU A 2 -14.98 -11.77 -1.12
C GLU A 2 -15.42 -10.65 -0.17
N ALA A 3 -15.85 -10.99 1.05
CA ALA A 3 -16.22 -9.99 2.05
C ALA A 3 -15.06 -9.03 2.36
N TYR A 4 -13.85 -9.56 2.54
CA TYR A 4 -12.64 -8.77 2.77
C TYR A 4 -12.33 -7.81 1.60
N SER A 5 -12.49 -8.28 0.36
CA SER A 5 -12.35 -7.49 -0.87
C SER A 5 -13.33 -6.33 -0.92
N SER A 6 -14.61 -6.62 -0.67
CA SER A 6 -15.69 -5.64 -0.66
C SER A 6 -15.48 -4.57 0.41
N GLU A 7 -15.19 -4.98 1.66
CA GLU A 7 -14.96 -4.07 2.77
C GLU A 7 -13.74 -3.17 2.54
N LEU A 8 -12.64 -3.71 2.02
CA LEU A 8 -11.47 -2.90 1.69
C LEU A 8 -11.72 -1.96 0.51
N LYS A 9 -12.51 -2.36 -0.49
CA LYS A 9 -12.90 -1.44 -1.58
C LYS A 9 -13.68 -0.25 -0.99
N ASN A 10 -14.67 -0.52 -0.15
CA ASN A 10 -15.46 0.52 0.52
C ASN A 10 -14.59 1.44 1.41
N LEU A 11 -13.68 0.86 2.20
CA LEU A 11 -12.76 1.63 3.03
C LEU A 11 -11.84 2.51 2.19
N ALA A 12 -11.30 1.97 1.09
CA ALA A 12 -10.42 2.70 0.20
C ALA A 12 -11.11 3.89 -0.46
N MET A 13 -12.34 3.73 -0.97
CA MET A 13 -13.11 4.84 -1.54
C MET A 13 -13.34 5.96 -0.52
N ASN A 14 -13.68 5.59 0.73
CA ASN A 14 -13.86 6.57 1.81
C ASN A 14 -12.56 7.32 2.15
N ILE A 15 -11.41 6.65 2.13
CA ILE A 15 -10.10 7.28 2.37
C ILE A 15 -9.76 8.22 1.22
N LEU A 16 -9.90 7.77 -0.02
CA LEU A 16 -9.60 8.57 -1.23
C LEU A 16 -10.41 9.87 -1.27
N GLU A 17 -11.71 9.81 -1.01
CA GLU A 17 -12.54 11.03 -0.93
C GLU A 17 -12.07 12.01 0.15
N ARG A 18 -11.64 11.50 1.31
CA ARG A 18 -11.11 12.34 2.40
C ARG A 18 -9.77 12.95 2.02
N MET A 19 -8.92 12.19 1.35
CA MET A 19 -7.65 12.66 0.82
C MET A 19 -7.84 13.77 -0.23
N ALA A 20 -8.83 13.61 -1.12
CA ALA A 20 -9.21 14.63 -2.10
C ALA A 20 -9.67 15.92 -1.40
N LYS A 21 -10.57 15.81 -0.42
CA LYS A 21 -11.02 16.97 0.38
C LYS A 21 -9.86 17.68 1.09
N ALA A 22 -8.90 16.94 1.63
CA ALA A 22 -7.71 17.52 2.26
C ALA A 22 -6.82 18.29 1.26
N LEU A 23 -6.81 17.86 -0.01
CA LEU A 23 -6.16 18.55 -1.12
C LEU A 23 -7.03 19.66 -1.75
N LYS A 24 -8.24 19.91 -1.24
CA LYS A 24 -9.23 20.83 -1.84
C LYS A 24 -9.65 20.44 -3.26
N MET A 25 -9.57 19.15 -3.58
CA MET A 25 -10.12 18.57 -4.80
C MET A 25 -11.56 18.12 -4.58
N GLU A 26 -12.33 18.02 -5.67
CA GLU A 26 -13.67 17.47 -5.61
C GLU A 26 -13.61 15.97 -5.28
N ALA A 27 -14.28 15.56 -4.20
CA ALA A 27 -14.30 14.16 -3.77
C ALA A 27 -14.87 13.22 -4.84
N LYS A 28 -15.79 13.75 -5.67
CA LYS A 28 -16.40 13.01 -6.77
C LYS A 28 -15.39 12.64 -7.85
N GLU A 29 -14.49 13.54 -8.23
CA GLU A 29 -13.46 13.28 -9.25
C GLU A 29 -12.51 12.15 -8.81
N MET A 30 -12.07 12.19 -7.55
CA MET A 30 -11.25 11.14 -6.97
C MET A 30 -12.00 9.81 -6.87
N ARG A 31 -13.31 9.82 -6.56
CA ARG A 31 -14.12 8.60 -6.57
C ARG A 31 -14.19 8.01 -7.98
N GLU A 32 -14.58 8.79 -8.97
CA GLU A 32 -14.79 8.32 -10.34
C GLU A 32 -13.53 7.69 -10.93
N LEU A 33 -12.35 8.21 -10.57
CA LEU A 33 -11.06 7.66 -10.98
C LEU A 33 -10.84 6.21 -10.50
N PHE A 34 -11.27 5.88 -9.28
CA PHE A 34 -10.99 4.59 -8.64
C PHE A 34 -12.19 3.64 -8.57
N GLU A 35 -13.41 4.11 -8.80
CA GLU A 35 -14.64 3.34 -8.64
C GLU A 35 -14.72 2.13 -9.59
N GLU A 36 -14.39 2.36 -10.86
CA GLU A 36 -14.24 1.33 -11.91
C GLU A 36 -12.80 0.80 -11.99
N GLY A 37 -12.01 1.07 -10.97
CA GLY A 37 -10.65 0.57 -10.82
C GLY A 37 -10.58 -0.91 -10.52
N TRP A 38 -9.37 -1.46 -10.62
CA TRP A 38 -9.11 -2.85 -10.28
C TRP A 38 -8.57 -2.99 -8.85
N GLN A 39 -8.85 -4.16 -8.27
CA GLN A 39 -8.32 -4.57 -6.98
C GLN A 39 -7.62 -5.91 -7.15
N ALA A 40 -6.41 -6.05 -6.61
CA ALA A 40 -5.72 -7.34 -6.53
C ALA A 40 -5.21 -7.60 -5.12
N MET A 41 -4.97 -8.87 -4.82
CA MET A 41 -4.44 -9.29 -3.53
C MET A 41 -3.22 -10.17 -3.71
N ARG A 42 -2.19 -9.91 -2.90
CA ARG A 42 -0.98 -10.70 -2.81
C ARG A 42 -0.83 -11.23 -1.39
N MET A 43 -0.98 -12.54 -1.25
CA MET A 43 -0.68 -13.25 -0.01
C MET A 43 0.81 -13.57 0.02
N ASN A 44 1.49 -13.14 1.08
CA ASN A 44 2.93 -13.29 1.22
C ASN A 44 3.26 -14.20 2.40
N TYR A 45 4.09 -15.19 2.12
CA TYR A 45 4.70 -16.08 3.11
C TYR A 45 6.22 -15.89 3.07
N TYR A 46 6.79 -15.39 4.16
CA TYR A 46 8.24 -15.18 4.29
C TYR A 46 8.78 -16.21 5.28
N PRO A 47 9.40 -17.33 4.83
CA PRO A 47 9.92 -18.36 5.73
C PRO A 47 11.09 -17.85 6.59
N PRO A 48 11.42 -18.56 7.70
CA PRO A 48 12.70 -18.38 8.37
C PRO A 48 13.86 -18.60 7.38
N CYS A 49 14.85 -17.71 7.42
CA CYS A 49 16.05 -17.77 6.60
C CYS A 49 17.30 -17.87 7.50
N PRO A 50 18.20 -18.86 7.31
CA PRO A 50 19.41 -18.99 8.13
C PRO A 50 20.39 -17.83 8.00
N GLN A 51 20.39 -17.11 6.87
CA GLN A 51 21.30 -16.01 6.57
C GLN A 51 20.50 -14.77 6.12
N PRO A 52 19.67 -14.19 7.01
CA PRO A 52 18.74 -13.11 6.65
C PRO A 52 19.45 -11.82 6.22
N GLU A 53 20.73 -11.66 6.52
CA GLU A 53 21.59 -10.55 6.09
C GLU A 53 22.03 -10.64 4.61
N LEU A 54 21.94 -11.83 3.99
CA LEU A 54 22.37 -12.06 2.61
C LEU A 54 21.22 -12.02 1.59
N VAL A 55 19.97 -12.04 2.06
CA VAL A 55 18.77 -12.09 1.21
C VAL A 55 17.73 -11.08 1.65
N ILE A 56 16.69 -10.89 0.83
CA ILE A 56 15.57 -10.02 1.14
C ILE A 56 14.26 -10.76 0.87
N GLY A 57 13.20 -10.45 1.63
CA GLY A 57 11.88 -11.04 1.40
C GLY A 57 11.27 -10.57 0.07
N LEU A 58 11.36 -9.27 -0.17
CA LEU A 58 11.06 -8.64 -1.47
C LEU A 58 11.96 -7.44 -1.65
N THR A 59 12.47 -7.26 -2.86
CA THR A 59 13.39 -6.16 -3.19
C THR A 59 12.76 -4.80 -2.89
N PRO A 60 13.56 -3.78 -2.51
CA PRO A 60 13.07 -2.41 -2.32
C PRO A 60 12.29 -1.90 -3.54
N HIS A 61 11.08 -1.39 -3.32
CA HIS A 61 10.19 -0.87 -4.37
C HIS A 61 9.21 0.14 -3.78
N SER A 62 8.60 0.96 -4.64
CA SER A 62 7.31 1.61 -4.40
C SER A 62 6.19 0.80 -5.04
N ASP A 63 4.94 1.06 -4.64
CA ASP A 63 3.79 0.40 -5.23
C ASP A 63 3.28 1.19 -6.43
N ALA A 64 3.15 0.55 -7.59
CA ALA A 64 2.67 1.18 -8.83
C ALA A 64 1.14 1.41 -8.88
N VAL A 65 0.46 1.41 -7.74
CA VAL A 65 -1.01 1.55 -7.64
C VAL A 65 -1.40 2.89 -7.01
N GLY A 66 -2.67 3.08 -6.65
CA GLY A 66 -3.08 4.28 -5.89
C GLY A 66 -2.95 4.11 -4.38
N LEU A 67 -3.54 3.06 -3.83
CA LEU A 67 -3.49 2.75 -2.40
C LEU A 67 -3.22 1.26 -2.18
N THR A 68 -2.40 0.96 -1.18
CA THR A 68 -2.17 -0.40 -0.70
C THR A 68 -2.62 -0.52 0.76
N PHE A 69 -3.35 -1.59 1.07
CA PHE A 69 -3.72 -2.01 2.42
C PHE A 69 -2.98 -3.29 2.75
N LEU A 70 -2.14 -3.26 3.77
CA LEU A 70 -1.41 -4.42 4.24
C LEU A 70 -1.97 -4.88 5.57
N LEU A 71 -2.53 -6.10 5.58
CA LEU A 71 -2.87 -6.84 6.79
C LEU A 71 -1.71 -7.75 7.16
N GLN A 72 -1.18 -7.57 8.35
CA GLN A 72 -0.20 -8.48 8.91
C GLN A 72 -0.91 -9.57 9.75
N LEU A 73 -0.68 -10.84 9.42
CA LEU A 73 -1.44 -11.98 9.97
C LEU A 73 -0.82 -12.58 11.25
N ASN A 74 0.41 -12.21 11.58
CA ASN A 74 1.09 -12.64 12.80
C ASN A 74 1.98 -11.52 13.36
N GLU A 75 2.50 -11.69 14.57
CA GLU A 75 3.26 -10.63 15.26
C GLU A 75 4.69 -10.43 14.73
N MET A 76 5.09 -11.13 13.65
CA MET A 76 6.46 -11.08 13.14
C MET A 76 6.74 -9.79 12.38
N GLU A 77 7.62 -8.95 12.92
CA GLU A 77 8.10 -7.75 12.23
C GLU A 77 8.86 -8.12 10.93
N GLY A 78 8.98 -7.14 10.03
CA GLY A 78 9.75 -7.33 8.80
C GLY A 78 9.52 -6.27 7.74
N LEU A 79 8.41 -5.53 7.79
CA LEU A 79 8.23 -4.39 6.88
C LEU A 79 9.13 -3.22 7.30
N GLN A 80 9.84 -2.65 6.35
CA GLN A 80 10.61 -1.42 6.51
C GLN A 80 10.23 -0.40 5.42
N ILE A 81 10.18 0.88 5.78
CA ILE A 81 9.98 1.99 4.84
C ILE A 81 11.25 2.85 4.76
N ARG A 82 11.44 3.53 3.63
CA ARG A 82 12.55 4.47 3.43
C ARG A 82 12.13 5.86 3.88
N LYS A 83 12.78 6.38 4.92
CA LYS A 83 12.55 7.75 5.43
C LYS A 83 13.89 8.41 5.69
N ASP A 84 14.09 9.62 5.15
CA ASP A 84 15.30 10.44 5.32
C ASP A 84 16.60 9.67 5.03
N GLY A 85 16.59 8.87 3.95
CA GLY A 85 17.73 8.06 3.54
C GLY A 85 18.02 6.85 4.43
N ARG A 86 17.11 6.49 5.34
CA ARG A 86 17.26 5.35 6.26
C ARG A 86 16.08 4.38 6.15
N TRP A 87 16.33 3.12 6.47
CA TRP A 87 15.28 2.11 6.60
C TRP A 87 14.71 2.17 8.01
N VAL A 88 13.40 2.35 8.12
CA VAL A 88 12.67 2.46 9.39
C VAL A 88 11.70 1.27 9.49
N PRO A 89 11.75 0.47 10.56
CA PRO A 89 10.81 -0.64 10.75
C PRO A 89 9.40 -0.11 10.98
N VAL A 90 8.41 -0.82 10.42
CA VAL A 90 7.00 -0.59 10.69
C VAL A 90 6.54 -1.63 11.70
N LYS A 91 6.15 -1.17 12.89
CA LYS A 91 5.62 -2.05 13.93
C LYS A 91 4.15 -2.37 13.63
N PRO A 92 3.77 -3.65 13.49
CA PRO A 92 2.37 -4.03 13.37
C PRO A 92 1.62 -3.64 14.65
N LEU A 93 0.42 -3.10 14.49
CA LEU A 93 -0.50 -2.88 15.60
C LEU A 93 -1.61 -3.94 15.54
N PRO A 94 -2.10 -4.44 16.69
CA PRO A 94 -3.31 -5.26 16.72
C PRO A 94 -4.47 -4.55 16.05
N ASP A 95 -5.30 -5.31 15.32
CA ASP A 95 -6.52 -4.84 14.67
C ASP A 95 -6.34 -3.64 13.72
N ALA A 96 -5.15 -3.51 13.11
CA ALA A 96 -4.83 -2.40 12.22
C ALA A 96 -4.36 -2.85 10.84
N PHE A 97 -4.69 -2.03 9.83
CA PHE A 97 -4.04 -2.07 8.53
C PHE A 97 -2.89 -1.08 8.49
N ILE A 98 -1.81 -1.46 7.81
CA ILE A 98 -0.83 -0.49 7.32
C ILE A 98 -1.33 -0.03 5.95
N VAL A 99 -1.45 1.29 5.76
CA VAL A 99 -1.91 1.87 4.49
C VAL A 99 -0.78 2.72 3.90
N ASN A 100 -0.48 2.54 2.62
CA ASN A 100 0.50 3.37 1.92
C ASN A 100 -0.01 3.89 0.57
N ILE A 101 0.54 5.03 0.19
CA ILE A 101 0.35 5.69 -1.09
C ILE A 101 1.20 4.98 -2.13
N GLY A 102 0.64 4.76 -3.31
CA GLY A 102 1.36 4.28 -4.49
C GLY A 102 1.60 5.40 -5.51
N ASP A 103 2.38 5.07 -6.53
CA ASP A 103 2.92 6.00 -7.53
C ASP A 103 1.81 6.72 -8.30
N ILE A 104 0.69 6.06 -8.58
CA ILE A 104 -0.44 6.67 -9.29
C ILE A 104 -1.03 7.81 -8.46
N LEU A 105 -1.28 7.58 -7.16
CA LEU A 105 -1.85 8.62 -6.31
C LEU A 105 -0.86 9.77 -6.05
N GLU A 106 0.45 9.51 -6.12
CA GLU A 106 1.45 10.57 -6.15
C GLU A 106 1.33 11.46 -7.38
N ILE A 107 1.19 10.87 -8.58
CA ILE A 107 1.01 11.61 -9.84
C ILE A 107 -0.27 12.45 -9.78
N GLU A 108 -1.37 11.83 -9.36
CA GLU A 108 -2.71 12.45 -9.27
C GLU A 108 -2.75 13.63 -8.30
N SER A 109 -2.01 13.51 -7.20
CA SER A 109 -1.85 14.56 -6.19
C SER A 109 -0.73 15.55 -6.49
N ASN A 110 -0.16 15.54 -7.70
CA ASN A 110 0.98 16.38 -8.08
C ASN A 110 2.12 16.38 -7.04
N GLY A 111 2.44 15.20 -6.50
CA GLY A 111 3.49 15.02 -5.49
C GLY A 111 3.12 15.45 -4.05
N ALA A 112 1.89 15.89 -3.80
CA ALA A 112 1.45 16.28 -2.45
C ALA A 112 1.44 15.07 -1.50
N TYR A 113 1.03 13.89 -1.99
CA TYR A 113 1.19 12.62 -1.31
C TYR A 113 2.31 11.83 -1.99
N ARG A 114 3.31 11.38 -1.22
CA ARG A 114 4.46 10.66 -1.77
C ARG A 114 4.31 9.17 -1.61
N SER A 115 4.59 8.44 -2.68
CA SER A 115 4.85 7.02 -2.71
C SER A 115 6.23 6.73 -2.13
N ILE A 116 6.28 5.87 -1.11
CA ILE A 116 7.49 5.62 -0.32
C ILE A 116 8.03 4.24 -0.63
N HIS A 117 9.34 4.19 -0.94
CA HIS A 117 10.05 2.91 -1.07
C HIS A 117 9.95 2.11 0.23
N HIS A 118 9.62 0.84 0.11
CA HIS A 118 9.51 -0.09 1.22
C HIS A 118 10.10 -1.45 0.84
N ARG A 119 10.40 -2.25 1.87
CA ARG A 119 10.89 -3.63 1.71
C ARG A 119 10.45 -4.50 2.88
N PRO A 120 9.95 -5.71 2.64
CA PRO A 120 9.86 -6.75 3.66
C PRO A 120 11.19 -7.50 3.78
N THR A 121 11.70 -7.59 5.00
CA THR A 121 12.87 -8.39 5.37
C THR A 121 12.46 -9.78 5.86
N VAL A 122 13.43 -10.69 5.89
CA VAL A 122 13.27 -12.02 6.50
C VAL A 122 14.04 -12.08 7.82
N ASN A 123 13.78 -13.11 8.62
CA ASN A 123 14.48 -13.38 9.88
C ASN A 123 14.78 -14.89 9.98
N SER A 124 15.63 -15.30 10.92
CA SER A 124 16.04 -16.71 11.09
C SER A 124 15.15 -17.52 12.04
N VAL A 125 14.14 -16.90 12.66
CA VAL A 125 13.41 -17.47 13.79
C VAL A 125 12.05 -18.02 13.36
N LYS A 126 11.23 -17.20 12.70
CA LYS A 126 9.82 -17.52 12.44
C LYS A 126 9.31 -16.88 11.16
N GLU A 127 8.34 -17.54 10.52
CA GLU A 127 7.69 -17.04 9.32
C GLU A 127 6.94 -15.73 9.55
N ARG A 128 6.95 -14.83 8.56
CA ARG A 128 6.08 -13.66 8.53
C ARG A 128 4.99 -13.85 7.48
N LEU A 129 3.75 -13.52 7.84
CA LEU A 129 2.57 -13.67 6.99
C LEU A 129 1.89 -12.32 6.79
N SER A 130 1.54 -11.99 5.54
CA SER A 130 0.78 -10.76 5.27
C SER A 130 -0.06 -10.85 4.00
N ILE A 131 -1.18 -10.14 3.96
CA ILE A 131 -2.01 -9.94 2.77
C ILE A 131 -1.90 -8.47 2.37
N ALA A 132 -1.38 -8.20 1.18
CA ALA A 132 -1.41 -6.88 0.57
C ALA A 132 -2.57 -6.80 -0.41
N THR A 133 -3.46 -5.83 -0.23
CA THR A 133 -4.57 -5.52 -1.14
C THR A 133 -4.26 -4.20 -1.83
N PHE A 134 -4.18 -4.24 -3.14
CA PHE A 134 -3.84 -3.10 -3.98
C PHE A 134 -5.10 -2.55 -4.63
N LEU A 135 -5.28 -1.24 -4.61
CA LEU A 135 -6.33 -0.52 -5.33
C LEU A 135 -5.68 0.43 -6.34
N SER A 136 -6.12 0.32 -7.58
CA SER A 136 -5.63 1.14 -8.69
C SER A 136 -6.83 1.63 -9.51
N PRO A 137 -6.72 2.79 -10.19
CA PRO A 137 -7.73 3.19 -11.16
C PRO A 137 -7.82 2.21 -12.34
N ASN A 138 -8.81 2.43 -13.19
CA ASN A 138 -9.00 1.66 -14.42
C ASN A 138 -7.73 1.74 -15.29
N LEU A 139 -7.30 0.60 -15.84
CA LEU A 139 -6.11 0.48 -16.70
C LEU A 139 -6.24 1.28 -17.99
N ASP A 140 -7.47 1.49 -18.47
CA ASP A 140 -7.77 2.26 -19.69
C ASP A 140 -8.01 3.76 -19.40
N GLY A 141 -7.96 4.16 -18.12
CA GLY A 141 -8.15 5.55 -17.71
C GLY A 141 -6.90 6.40 -17.91
N GLU A 142 -7.10 7.69 -18.22
CA GLU A 142 -5.99 8.66 -18.26
C GLU A 142 -5.52 8.97 -16.83
N ILE A 143 -4.21 8.78 -16.61
CA ILE A 143 -3.50 9.16 -15.39
C ILE A 143 -2.79 10.50 -15.63
N GLY A 144 -3.00 11.46 -14.73
CA GLY A 144 -2.44 12.79 -14.92
C GLY A 144 -2.63 13.70 -13.71
N GLN A 145 -1.96 14.85 -13.71
CA GLN A 145 -2.09 15.82 -12.64
C GLN A 145 -3.49 16.44 -12.64
N ARG A 146 -4.16 16.43 -11.49
CA ARG A 146 -5.49 17.04 -11.32
C ARG A 146 -5.52 18.22 -10.34
N LEU A 147 -4.40 18.54 -9.70
CA LEU A 147 -4.24 19.79 -8.95
C LEU A 147 -3.92 20.94 -9.90
N ALA A 148 -4.83 21.93 -9.96
CA ALA A 148 -4.62 23.23 -10.58
C ALA A 148 -3.82 24.18 -9.67
#